data_AF-A0A952UPI6-F1
#
_entry.id   AF-A0A952UPI6-F1
#
_cell.length_a   1.000
_cell.length_b   1.000
_cell.length_c   1.000
_cell.angle_alpha   90.00
_cell.angle_beta   90.00
_cell.angle_gamma   90.00
#
_symmetry.space_group_name_H-M   'P 1'
#
loop_
_entity.id
_entity.type
_entity.pdbx_description
1 polymer ?
#
loop_
_entity_poly.entity_id
_entity_poly.type
_entity_poly.pdbx_seq_one_letter_code
_entity_poly.pdbx_strand_id
1 'polypeptide(L)'
;MRIVLMLVALGLVVVNAFGAWAVSRRKPVVARLFLLAAMVLTVAMVAYGFADAMAWWVLLTGTALGYLASYLNARLVIGKVVWPYHLLRAAVLAALLAAARMLGG
;
A
#
# COMPACT_ATOMS: atom_id res chain seq x y z
N MET A 1 -15.64 0.29 -13.13
CA MET A 1 -14.45 -0.27 -12.44
C MET A 1 -13.54 0.75 -11.77
N ARG A 2 -13.31 1.96 -12.33
CA ARG A 2 -12.39 2.95 -11.74
C ARG A 2 -12.71 3.30 -10.28
N ILE A 3 -13.98 3.46 -9.93
CA ILE A 3 -14.43 3.67 -8.54
C ILE A 3 -13.94 2.56 -7.61
N VAL A 4 -13.97 1.29 -8.05
CA VAL A 4 -13.47 0.16 -7.25
C VAL A 4 -11.97 0.30 -7.01
N LEU A 5 -11.19 0.67 -8.04
CA LEU A 5 -9.74 0.88 -7.92
C LEU A 5 -9.42 2.07 -7.00
N MET A 6 -10.23 3.13 -7.06
CA MET A 6 -10.12 4.26 -6.13
C MET A 6 -10.42 3.84 -4.69
N LEU A 7 -11.46 3.03 -4.46
CA LEU A 7 -11.80 2.52 -3.13
C LEU A 7 -10.71 1.57 -2.59
N VAL A 8 -10.13 0.74 -3.45
CA VAL A 8 -8.98 -0.12 -3.10
C VAL A 8 -7.79 0.75 -2.71
N ALA A 9 -7.44 1.74 -3.53
CA ALA A 9 -6.34 2.67 -3.23
C ALA A 9 -6.60 3.42 -1.91
N LEU A 10 -7.83 3.90 -1.68
CA LEU A 10 -8.23 4.54 -0.44
C LEU A 10 -8.08 3.62 0.77
N GLY A 11 -8.53 2.37 0.66
CA GLY A 11 -8.36 1.37 1.71
C GLY A 11 -6.88 1.17 2.06
N LEU A 12 -6.01 1.10 1.05
CA LEU A 12 -4.56 1.01 1.26
C LEU A 12 -3.99 2.30 1.87
N VAL A 13 -4.46 3.49 1.48
CA VAL A 13 -4.08 4.77 2.10
C VAL A 13 -4.39 4.73 3.59
N VAL A 14 -5.61 4.35 3.98
CA VAL A 14 -6.03 4.27 5.39
C VAL A 14 -5.17 3.29 6.17
N VAL A 15 -4.92 2.09 5.63
CA VAL A 15 -4.07 1.08 6.26
C VAL A 15 -2.65 1.60 6.50
N ASN A 16 -2.06 2.29 5.51
CA ASN A 16 -0.71 2.83 5.63
C ASN A 16 -0.66 4.04 6.57
N ALA A 17 -1.64 4.94 6.53
CA ALA A 17 -1.73 6.06 7.46
C ALA A 17 -1.86 5.58 8.92
N PHE A 18 -2.70 4.56 9.15
CA PHE A 18 -2.80 3.90 10.46
C PHE A 18 -1.46 3.28 10.89
N GLY A 19 -0.77 2.58 9.96
CA GLY A 19 0.57 2.03 10.20
C GLY A 19 1.58 3.11 10.61
N ALA A 20 1.59 4.25 9.93
CA ALA A 20 2.45 5.38 10.24
C ALA A 20 2.18 5.93 11.66
N TRP A 21 0.91 6.17 11.99
CA TRP A 21 0.51 6.62 13.33
C TRP A 21 0.95 5.64 14.43
N ALA A 22 0.67 4.35 14.25
CA ALA A 22 0.94 3.31 15.24
C ALA A 22 2.42 3.13 15.59
N VAL A 23 3.33 3.48 14.66
CA VAL A 23 4.77 3.28 14.83
C VAL A 23 5.56 4.60 14.94
N SER A 24 4.89 5.75 14.77
CA SER A 24 5.47 7.10 14.78
C SER A 24 6.39 7.39 15.97
N ARG A 25 5.97 6.99 17.18
CA ARG A 25 6.73 7.20 18.42
C ARG A 25 7.82 6.16 18.68
N ARG A 26 7.73 4.97 18.06
CA ARG A 26 8.62 3.83 18.34
C ARG A 26 9.77 3.75 17.33
N LYS A 27 9.48 3.89 16.04
CA LYS A 27 10.46 3.87 14.94
C LYS A 27 10.05 4.87 13.86
N PRO A 28 10.48 6.15 13.98
CA PRO A 28 10.09 7.21 13.05
C PRO A 28 10.43 6.92 11.58
N VAL A 29 11.53 6.22 11.31
CA VAL A 29 11.94 5.85 9.95
C VAL A 29 10.90 4.93 9.28
N VAL A 30 10.39 3.94 10.02
CA VAL A 30 9.34 3.03 9.51
C VAL A 30 8.02 3.79 9.33
N ALA A 31 7.70 4.72 10.23
CA ALA A 31 6.52 5.56 10.12
C ALA A 31 6.55 6.44 8.85
N ARG A 32 7.70 7.04 8.54
CA ARG A 32 7.89 7.82 7.31
C ARG A 32 7.68 6.97 6.05
N LEU A 33 8.10 5.71 6.07
CA LEU A 33 7.90 4.81 4.93
C LEU A 33 6.41 4.46 4.72
N PHE A 34 5.68 4.20 5.81
CA PHE A 34 4.21 4.04 5.74
C PHE A 34 3.54 5.31 5.23
N LEU A 35 3.96 6.48 5.71
CA LEU A 35 3.40 7.76 5.26
C LEU A 35 3.69 8.00 3.77
N LEU A 36 4.91 7.72 3.31
CA LEU A 36 5.29 7.80 1.90
C LEU A 36 4.43 6.87 1.04
N ALA A 37 4.24 5.62 1.48
CA ALA A 37 3.35 4.68 0.80
C ALA A 37 1.92 5.22 0.71
N ALA A 38 1.38 5.77 1.80
CA ALA A 38 0.05 6.39 1.81
C ALA A 38 -0.04 7.56 0.83
N MET A 39 0.95 8.46 0.80
CA MET A 39 0.99 9.59 -0.14
C MET A 39 0.98 9.13 -1.60
N VAL A 40 1.83 8.15 -1.95
CA VAL A 40 1.88 7.60 -3.32
C VAL A 40 0.54 6.93 -3.69
N LEU A 41 -0.08 6.21 -2.76
CA LEU A 41 -1.39 5.58 -2.98
C LEU A 41 -2.52 6.62 -3.11
N THR A 42 -2.44 7.77 -2.43
CA THR A 42 -3.36 8.89 -2.64
C THR A 42 -3.22 9.45 -4.06
N VAL A 43 -1.99 9.63 -4.55
CA VAL A 43 -1.75 10.03 -5.95
C VAL A 43 -2.33 9.01 -6.92
N ALA A 44 -2.13 7.70 -6.67
CA ALA A 44 -2.72 6.65 -7.49
C ALA A 44 -4.26 6.71 -7.53
N MET A 45 -4.90 6.92 -6.37
CA MET A 45 -6.35 7.06 -6.27
C MET A 45 -6.87 8.21 -7.13
N VAL A 46 -6.21 9.38 -7.05
CA VAL A 46 -6.57 10.55 -7.86
C VAL A 46 -6.34 10.28 -9.35
N ALA A 47 -5.19 9.69 -9.71
CA ALA A 47 -4.85 9.36 -11.10
C ALA A 47 -5.88 8.41 -11.75
N TYR A 48 -6.39 7.43 -11.01
CA TYR A 48 -7.49 6.57 -11.49
C TYR A 48 -8.80 7.32 -11.71
N GLY A 49 -9.08 8.35 -10.91
CA GLY A 49 -10.23 9.25 -11.10
C GLY A 49 -10.18 9.99 -12.44
N PHE A 50 -8.96 10.32 -12.90
CA PHE A 50 -8.72 11.00 -14.18
C PHE A 50 -8.41 10.06 -15.35
N ALA A 51 -8.47 8.74 -15.14
CA ALA A 51 -8.14 7.75 -16.17
C ALA A 51 -6.70 7.84 -16.70
N ASP A 52 -5.77 8.30 -15.87
CA ASP A 52 -4.37 8.45 -16.26
C ASP A 52 -3.71 7.08 -16.48
N ALA A 53 -3.01 6.89 -17.60
CA ALA A 53 -2.31 5.66 -17.93
C ALA A 53 -1.21 5.30 -16.92
N MET A 54 -0.69 6.29 -16.18
CA MET A 54 0.30 6.10 -15.12
C MET A 54 -0.30 5.61 -13.81
N ALA A 55 -1.62 5.67 -13.62
CA ALA A 55 -2.28 5.32 -12.36
C ALA A 55 -1.92 3.91 -11.86
N TRP A 56 -1.78 2.95 -12.78
CA TRP A 56 -1.38 1.59 -12.44
C TRP A 56 0.04 1.50 -11.89
N TRP A 57 1.00 2.22 -12.50
CA TRP A 57 2.39 2.25 -12.03
C TRP A 57 2.52 2.92 -10.66
N VAL A 58 1.75 3.99 -10.43
CA VAL A 58 1.73 4.67 -9.12
C VAL A 58 1.12 3.75 -8.06
N LEU A 59 0.04 3.02 -8.38
CA LEU A 59 -0.57 2.03 -7.49
C LEU A 59 0.40 0.90 -7.14
N LEU A 60 1.10 0.35 -8.13
CA LEU A 60 2.11 -0.70 -7.93
C LEU A 60 3.20 -0.23 -6.98
N THR A 61 3.73 0.97 -7.23
CA THR A 61 4.79 1.58 -6.41
C THR A 61 4.33 1.78 -4.97
N GLY A 62 3.16 2.39 -4.77
CA GLY A 62 2.60 2.62 -3.43
C GLY A 62 2.34 1.32 -2.67
N THR A 63 1.82 0.30 -3.37
CA THR A 63 1.59 -1.05 -2.83
C THR A 63 2.90 -1.71 -2.39
N ALA A 64 3.93 -1.64 -3.23
CA ALA A 64 5.25 -2.22 -2.93
C ALA A 64 5.91 -1.53 -1.72
N LEU A 65 5.84 -0.19 -1.65
CA LEU A 65 6.31 0.58 -0.50
C LEU A 65 5.55 0.20 0.78
N GLY A 66 4.23 0.06 0.71
CA GLY A 66 3.41 -0.35 1.85
C GLY A 66 3.72 -1.77 2.33
N TYR A 67 3.98 -2.70 1.41
CA TYR A 67 4.43 -4.05 1.76
C TYR A 67 5.80 -4.02 2.44
N LEU A 68 6.76 -3.27 1.90
CA LEU A 68 8.08 -3.09 2.50
C LEU A 68 7.98 -2.46 3.90
N ALA A 69 7.16 -1.43 4.07
CA ALA A 69 6.90 -0.83 5.38
C ALA A 69 6.33 -1.84 6.38
N SER A 70 5.37 -2.66 5.95
CA SER A 70 4.80 -3.73 6.78
C SER A 70 5.85 -4.77 7.18
N TYR A 71 6.72 -5.18 6.26
CA TYR A 71 7.81 -6.12 6.54
C TYR A 71 8.84 -5.54 7.51
N LEU A 72 9.29 -4.31 7.28
CA LEU A 72 10.21 -3.62 8.17
C LEU A 72 9.61 -3.36 9.55
N ASN A 73 8.31 -3.09 9.63
CA ASN A 73 7.61 -2.99 10.91
C ASN A 73 7.65 -4.31 11.69
N ALA A 74 7.33 -5.43 11.05
CA ALA A 74 7.40 -6.75 11.68
C ALA A 74 8.82 -7.08 12.16
N ARG A 75 9.83 -6.74 11.38
CA ARG A 75 11.24 -7.02 11.70
C ARG A 75 11.82 -6.08 12.75
N LEU A 76 11.60 -4.77 12.64
CA LEU A 76 12.31 -3.73 13.41
C LEU A 76 11.52 -3.17 14.60
N VAL A 77 10.19 -3.30 14.60
CA VAL A 77 9.32 -2.79 15.69
C VAL A 77 8.79 -3.95 16.53
N ILE A 78 8.24 -4.99 15.88
CA ILE A 78 7.66 -6.15 16.57
C ILE A 78 8.75 -7.16 16.96
N GLY A 79 9.81 -7.27 16.16
CA GLY A 79 10.90 -8.22 16.37
C GLY A 79 10.59 -9.66 15.93
N LYS A 80 9.45 -9.90 15.27
CA LYS A 80 9.05 -11.21 14.75
C LYS A 80 8.30 -11.06 13.43
N VAL A 81 8.78 -11.77 12.41
CA VAL A 81 8.11 -11.90 11.12
C VAL A 81 7.27 -13.17 11.12
N VAL A 82 5.95 -13.01 11.00
CA VAL A 82 5.03 -14.15 10.82
C VAL A 82 4.81 -14.32 9.32
N TRP A 83 5.63 -15.18 8.70
CA TRP A 83 5.63 -15.40 7.25
C TRP A 83 4.25 -15.74 6.66
N PRO A 84 3.41 -16.60 7.28
CA PRO A 84 2.07 -16.86 6.75
C PRO A 84 1.25 -15.59 6.52
N TYR A 85 1.32 -14.61 7.42
CA TYR A 85 0.60 -13.34 7.26
C TYR A 85 1.20 -12.45 6.17
N HIS A 86 2.52 -12.46 5.99
CA HIS A 86 3.18 -11.71 4.92
C HIS A 86 2.95 -12.32 3.55
N LEU A 87 2.91 -13.66 3.45
CA LEU A 87 2.59 -14.38 2.23
C LEU A 87 1.13 -14.17 1.84
N LEU A 88 0.21 -14.26 2.81
CA LEU A 88 -1.21 -13.97 2.57
C LEU A 88 -1.41 -12.52 2.09
N ARG A 89 -0.75 -11.55 2.74
CA ARG A 89 -0.79 -10.15 2.30
C ARG A 89 -0.23 -9.98 0.89
N ALA A 90 0.91 -10.61 0.58
CA ALA A 90 1.49 -10.57 -0.76
C ALA A 90 0.53 -11.15 -1.81
N ALA A 91 -0.10 -12.28 -1.51
CA ALA A 91 -1.09 -12.91 -2.40
C ALA A 91 -2.31 -12.02 -2.63
N VAL A 92 -2.87 -11.43 -1.57
CA VAL A 92 -4.00 -10.49 -1.67
C VAL A 92 -3.60 -9.26 -2.49
N LEU A 93 -2.44 -8.66 -2.24
CA LEU A 93 -1.96 -7.51 -3.00
C LEU A 93 -1.69 -7.86 -4.47
N ALA A 94 -1.12 -9.04 -4.75
CA ALA A 94 -0.90 -9.52 -6.12
C ALA A 94 -2.24 -9.71 -6.86
N ALA A 95 -3.24 -10.30 -6.20
CA ALA A 95 -4.58 -10.44 -6.77
C ALA A 95 -5.24 -9.08 -7.05
N LEU A 96 -5.10 -8.12 -6.13
CA LEU A 96 -5.59 -6.75 -6.32
C LEU A 96 -4.89 -6.04 -7.48
N LEU A 97 -3.57 -6.19 -7.61
CA LEU A 97 -2.79 -5.58 -8.70
C LEU A 97 -3.10 -6.22 -10.06
N ALA A 98 -3.29 -7.54 -10.09
CA ALA A 98 -3.73 -8.26 -11.29
C ALA A 98 -5.12 -7.80 -11.71
N ALA A 99 -6.07 -7.74 -10.77
CA ALA A 99 -7.40 -7.19 -11.02
C ALA A 99 -7.32 -5.73 -11.51
N ALA A 100 -6.51 -4.88 -10.88
CA ALA A 100 -6.31 -3.50 -11.32
C ALA A 100 -5.77 -3.43 -12.76
N ARG A 101 -4.84 -4.31 -13.14
CA ARG A 101 -4.28 -4.36 -14.48
C ARG A 101 -5.31 -4.78 -15.54
N MET A 102 -6.19 -5.72 -15.18
CA MET A 102 -7.24 -6.22 -16.07
C MET A 102 -8.42 -5.25 -16.19
N LEU A 103 -8.68 -4.48 -15.13
CA LEU A 103 -9.88 -3.64 -15.03
C LEU A 103 -9.63 -2.15 -15.32
N GLY A 104 -8.38 -1.70 -15.23
CA GLY A 104 -7.97 -0.31 -15.43
C GLY A 104 -6.96 -0.10 -16.55
N GLY A 105 -6.57 -1.18 -17.26
CA GLY A 105 -5.77 -1.11 -18.49
C GLY A 105 -6.60 -1.01 -19.74
#